data_AF-A0A455STC8-F1
#
_entry.id   AF-A0A455STC8-F1
#
_cell.length_a   1.000
_cell.length_b   1.000
_cell.length_c   1.000
_cell.angle_alpha   90.00
_cell.angle_beta   90.00
_cell.angle_gamma   90.00
#
_symmetry.space_group_name_H-M   'P 1'
#
loop_
_entity.id
_entity.type
_entity.pdbx_description
1 polymer ?
#
loop_
_entity_poly.entity_id
_entity_poly.type
_entity_poly.pdbx_seq_one_letter_code
_entity_poly.pdbx_strand_id
1 'polypeptide(L)'
;MAQNTHQYQPSDELLEFLKETVRYSLHLVKHRQPELMTVRSQNEQIYIDVWSKDGSYIMSSATPFGKLPYLETIATDPEKRKKHFEFLASINP
;
A
#
# COMPACT_ATOMS: atom_id res chain seq x y z
N MET A 1 -17.06 -6.39 27.92
CA MET A 1 -15.93 -7.23 27.49
C MET A 1 -15.16 -6.45 26.45
N ALA A 2 -14.04 -5.83 26.82
CA ALA A 2 -13.20 -5.11 25.87
C ALA A 2 -12.41 -6.15 25.07
N GLN A 3 -12.74 -6.31 23.78
CA GLN A 3 -11.94 -7.13 22.88
C GLN A 3 -10.61 -6.43 22.70
N ASN A 4 -9.55 -6.96 23.32
CA ASN A 4 -8.16 -6.64 23.00
C ASN A 4 -7.87 -7.19 21.59
N THR A 5 -8.36 -6.52 20.56
CA THR A 5 -7.80 -6.65 19.23
C THR A 5 -6.38 -6.12 19.32
N HIS A 6 -5.39 -7.00 19.18
CA HIS A 6 -4.03 -6.55 18.89
C HIS A 6 -4.12 -5.83 17.54
N GLN A 7 -4.36 -4.53 17.59
CA GLN A 7 -4.46 -3.66 16.44
C GLN A 7 -3.04 -3.61 15.87
N TYR A 8 -2.76 -4.49 14.91
CA TYR A 8 -1.47 -4.55 14.25
C TYR A 8 -1.17 -3.15 13.71
N GLN A 9 -0.15 -2.52 14.27
CA GLN A 9 0.28 -1.19 13.89
C GLN A 9 1.36 -1.37 12.80
N PRO A 10 1.06 -1.07 11.53
CA PRO A 10 2.05 -1.20 10.46
C PRO A 10 3.21 -0.23 10.69
N SER A 11 4.43 -0.66 10.35
CA SER A 11 5.61 0.21 10.38
C SER A 11 5.53 1.30 9.29
N ASP A 12 6.32 2.36 9.46
CA ASP A 12 6.45 3.40 8.43
C ASP A 12 7.02 2.81 7.13
N GLU A 13 7.96 1.85 7.24
CA GLU A 13 8.51 1.12 6.10
C GLU A 13 7.46 0.34 5.33
N LEU A 14 6.55 -0.33 6.04
CA LEU A 14 5.43 -1.05 5.43
C LEU A 14 4.44 -0.09 4.78
N LEU A 15 4.12 1.03 5.44
CA LEU A 15 3.22 2.03 4.85
C LEU A 15 3.80 2.63 3.57
N GLU A 16 5.09 2.94 3.53
CA GLU A 16 5.72 3.46 2.33
C GLU A 16 5.82 2.39 1.24
N PHE A 17 6.13 1.14 1.61
CA PHE A 17 6.09 0.01 0.69
C PHE A 17 4.71 -0.15 0.03
N LEU A 18 3.62 -0.08 0.80
CA LEU A 18 2.26 -0.16 0.26
C LEU A 18 1.94 0.98 -0.71
N LYS A 19 2.35 2.22 -0.40
CA LYS A 19 2.20 3.36 -1.31
C LYS A 19 2.98 3.16 -2.61
N GLU A 20 4.23 2.69 -2.53
CA GLU A 20 5.04 2.37 -3.71
C GLU A 20 4.40 1.26 -4.55
N THR A 21 3.92 0.18 -3.92
CA THR A 21 3.18 -0.87 -4.62
C THR A 21 1.99 -0.29 -5.39
N VAL A 22 1.21 0.62 -4.78
CA VAL A 22 0.09 1.29 -5.45
C VAL A 22 0.57 2.18 -6.61
N ARG A 23 1.69 2.91 -6.46
CA ARG A 23 2.30 3.69 -7.55
C ARG A 23 2.71 2.81 -8.73
N TYR A 24 3.28 1.64 -8.46
CA TYR A 24 3.81 0.73 -9.48
C TYR A 24 2.74 -0.12 -10.17
N SER A 25 1.74 -0.58 -9.43
CA SER A 25 0.77 -1.58 -9.93
C SER A 25 -0.35 -1.01 -10.78
N LEU A 26 -0.55 0.31 -10.80
CA LEU A 26 -1.74 0.91 -11.40
C LEU A 26 -1.35 1.90 -12.49
N HIS A 27 -1.43 1.47 -13.75
CA HIS A 27 -1.21 2.31 -14.94
C HIS A 27 -1.99 3.63 -14.88
N LEU A 28 -3.23 3.61 -14.34
CA LEU A 28 -4.06 4.79 -14.12
C LEU A 28 -3.43 5.81 -13.14
N VAL A 29 -2.71 5.34 -12.13
CA VAL A 29 -2.00 6.16 -11.15
C VAL A 29 -0.75 6.75 -11.80
N LYS A 30 0.04 5.93 -12.51
CA LYS A 30 1.25 6.39 -13.22
C LYS A 30 0.97 7.50 -14.22
N HIS A 31 -0.13 7.42 -14.99
CA HIS A 31 -0.50 8.45 -15.97
C HIS A 31 -1.11 9.71 -15.35
N ARG A 32 -1.82 9.59 -14.23
CA ARG A 32 -2.48 10.73 -13.57
C ARG A 32 -1.59 11.48 -12.59
N GLN A 33 -0.35 11.03 -12.38
CA GLN A 33 0.63 11.65 -11.48
C GLN A 33 -0.02 12.02 -10.13
N PRO A 34 -0.41 11.02 -9.32
CA PRO A 34 -1.05 11.27 -8.04
C PRO A 34 -0.17 12.20 -7.21
N GLU A 35 -0.78 13.26 -6.67
CA GLU A 35 -0.05 14.21 -5.84
C GLU A 35 -0.14 13.81 -4.36
N LEU A 36 -1.23 13.12 -3.99
CA LEU A 36 -1.50 12.76 -2.61
C LEU A 36 -1.93 11.29 -2.48
N MET A 37 -1.28 10.60 -1.54
CA MET A 37 -1.66 9.26 -1.09
C MET A 37 -1.88 9.29 0.42
N THR A 38 -3.12 9.06 0.84
CA THR A 38 -3.50 9.04 2.26
C THR A 38 -3.66 7.60 2.73
N VAL A 39 -3.18 7.32 3.94
CA VAL A 39 -3.36 6.03 4.61
C VAL A 39 -4.50 6.16 5.60
N ARG A 40 -5.48 5.27 5.52
CA ARG A 40 -6.51 5.13 6.56
C ARG A 40 -6.69 3.67 6.95
N SER A 41 -7.15 3.45 8.18
CA SER A 41 -7.37 2.12 8.74
C SER A 41 -8.85 1.99 9.11
N GLN A 42 -9.52 0.96 8.58
CA GLN A 42 -10.94 0.71 8.81
C GLN A 42 -11.25 -0.77 8.58
N ASN A 43 -12.15 -1.36 9.37
CA ASN A 43 -12.65 -2.73 9.16
C ASN A 43 -11.53 -3.76 8.92
N GLU A 44 -10.50 -3.76 9.78
CA GLU A 44 -9.34 -4.67 9.70
C GLU A 44 -8.56 -4.61 8.38
N GLN A 45 -8.61 -3.45 7.72
CA GLN A 45 -7.91 -3.18 6.47
C GLN A 45 -7.19 -1.83 6.53
N ILE A 46 -6.02 -1.79 5.90
CA ILE A 46 -5.33 -0.55 5.54
C ILE A 46 -5.75 -0.16 4.14
N TYR A 47 -6.16 1.08 3.97
CA TYR A 47 -6.50 1.67 2.68
C TYR A 47 -5.44 2.71 2.31
N ILE A 48 -4.98 2.64 1.07
CA ILE A 48 -4.21 3.69 0.41
C ILE A 48 -5.16 4.38 -0.56
N ASP A 49 -5.66 5.56 -0.20
CA ASP A 49 -6.48 6.37 -1.10
C ASP A 49 -5.57 7.29 -1.92
N VAL A 50 -5.84 7.36 -3.21
CA VAL A 50 -5.04 8.08 -4.20
C VAL A 50 -5.86 9.22 -4.76
N TRP A 51 -5.27 10.41 -4.76
CA TRP A 51 -5.91 11.65 -5.18
C TRP A 51 -5.06 12.37 -6.23
N SER A 52 -5.71 13.06 -7.16
CA SER A 52 -5.03 13.98 -8.09
C SER A 52 -4.67 15.31 -7.41
N LYS A 53 -3.82 16.09 -8.08
CA LYS A 53 -3.41 17.44 -7.67
C LYS A 53 -4.58 18.36 -7.32
N ASP A 54 -5.65 18.27 -8.10
CA ASP A 54 -6.86 19.10 -7.95
C ASP A 54 -7.80 18.62 -6.83
N GLY A 55 -7.41 17.57 -6.08
CA GLY A 55 -8.22 17.02 -4.99
C GLY A 55 -9.29 16.03 -5.46
N SER A 56 -9.32 15.63 -6.73
CA SER A 56 -10.23 14.58 -7.18
C SER A 56 -9.78 13.20 -6.71
N TYR A 57 -10.71 12.40 -6.19
CA TYR A 57 -10.45 11.01 -5.84
C TYR A 57 -10.18 10.18 -7.11
N ILE A 58 -9.09 9.43 -7.12
CA ILE A 58 -8.73 8.53 -8.22
C ILE A 58 -9.17 7.12 -7.89
N MET A 59 -8.69 6.57 -6.77
CA MET A 59 -8.99 5.21 -6.34
C MET A 59 -8.52 4.93 -4.91
N SER A 60 -8.83 3.73 -4.42
CA SER A 60 -8.36 3.21 -3.13
C SER A 60 -7.88 1.78 -3.30
N SER A 61 -6.78 1.44 -2.65
CA SER A 61 -6.27 0.08 -2.55
C SER A 61 -6.40 -0.43 -1.12
N ALA A 62 -7.01 -1.58 -0.93
CA ALA A 62 -7.26 -2.17 0.38
C ALA A 62 -6.32 -3.35 0.64
N THR A 63 -5.69 -3.36 1.82
CA THR A 63 -4.80 -4.42 2.30
C THR A 63 -5.33 -4.97 3.62
N PRO A 64 -5.76 -6.24 3.68
CA PRO A 64 -6.21 -6.88 4.92
C PRO A 64 -5.10 -7.00 5.96
N PHE A 65 -5.44 -6.83 7.23
CA PHE A 65 -4.50 -6.94 8.36
C PHE A 65 -3.78 -8.28 8.40
N GLY A 66 -4.46 -9.37 8.05
CA GLY A 66 -3.87 -10.72 7.98
C GLY A 66 -2.69 -10.84 6.99
N LYS A 67 -2.56 -9.91 6.02
CA LYS A 67 -1.42 -9.87 5.10
C LYS A 67 -0.28 -9.00 5.59
N LEU A 68 -0.51 -8.08 6.53
CA LEU A 68 0.48 -7.10 6.93
C LEU A 68 1.77 -7.72 7.50
N PRO A 69 1.73 -8.76 8.37
CA PRO A 69 2.96 -9.38 8.86
C PRO A 69 3.83 -9.95 7.74
N TYR A 70 3.22 -10.53 6.70
CA TYR A 70 3.97 -11.03 5.55
C TYR A 70 4.56 -9.89 4.73
N LEU A 71 3.77 -8.84 4.47
CA LEU A 71 4.23 -7.68 3.71
C LEU A 71 5.31 -6.89 4.46
N GLU A 72 5.27 -6.85 5.79
CA GLU A 72 6.33 -6.30 6.65
C GLU A 72 7.66 -6.98 6.35
N THR A 73 7.68 -8.33 6.29
CA THR A 73 8.92 -9.06 5.97
C THR A 73 9.47 -8.78 4.57
N ILE A 74 8.63 -8.29 3.64
CA ILE A 74 9.06 -7.86 2.31
C ILE A 74 9.54 -6.42 2.38
N ALA A 75 8.80 -5.54 3.06
CA ALA A 75 9.06 -4.11 3.14
C ALA A 75 10.42 -3.81 3.78
N THR A 76 10.78 -4.57 4.83
CA THR A 76 12.02 -4.38 5.60
C THR A 76 13.23 -5.14 5.04
N ASP A 77 13.03 -6.04 4.07
CA ASP A 77 14.08 -6.84 3.43
C ASP A 77 14.35 -6.30 2.01
N PRO A 78 15.51 -5.63 1.78
CA PRO A 78 15.79 -4.99 0.50
C PRO A 78 15.76 -5.94 -0.71
N GLU A 79 16.21 -7.19 -0.54
CA GLU A 79 16.25 -8.18 -1.62
C GLU A 79 14.84 -8.66 -1.98
N LYS A 80 14.00 -8.90 -0.97
CA LYS A 80 12.59 -9.26 -1.21
C LYS A 80 11.81 -8.09 -1.80
N ARG A 81 12.02 -6.86 -1.30
CA ARG A 81 11.42 -5.64 -1.83
C ARG A 81 11.76 -5.46 -3.30
N LYS A 82 13.05 -5.59 -3.66
CA LYS A 82 13.50 -5.51 -5.05
C LYS A 82 12.81 -6.56 -5.94
N LYS A 83 12.86 -7.84 -5.55
CA LYS A 83 12.20 -8.92 -6.29
C LYS A 83 10.70 -8.71 -6.44
N HIS A 84 10.04 -8.15 -5.42
CA HIS A 84 8.63 -7.82 -5.48
C HIS A 84 8.33 -6.77 -6.56
N PHE A 85 9.10 -5.69 -6.63
CA PHE A 85 8.93 -4.66 -7.65
C PHE A 85 9.33 -5.14 -9.06
N GLU A 86 10.35 -5.98 -9.20
CA GLU A 86 10.70 -6.63 -10.47
C GLU A 86 9.54 -7.50 -10.98
N PHE A 87 8.92 -8.28 -10.09
CA PHE A 87 7.72 -9.05 -10.42
C PHE A 87 6.56 -8.13 -10.86
N LEU A 88 6.27 -7.07 -10.10
CA LEU A 88 5.20 -6.11 -10.45
C LEU A 88 5.43 -5.43 -11.80
N ALA A 89 6.69 -5.12 -12.13
CA ALA A 89 7.06 -4.57 -13.43
C ALA A 89 6.86 -5.59 -14.56
N SER A 90 7.17 -6.87 -14.32
CA SER A 90 7.01 -7.93 -15.33
C SER A 90 5.55 -8.17 -15.75
N ILE A 91 4.59 -7.91 -14.85
CA ILE A 91 3.16 -8.16 -15.09
C ILE A 91 2.38 -6.91 -15.52
N ASN A 92 3.00 -5.73 -15.48
CA ASN A 92 2.44 -4.45 -15.93
C ASN A 92 3.35 -3.81 -17.01
N PRO A 93 3.48 -4.42 -18.21
CA PRO A 93 4.31 -3.91 -19.29
C PRO A 93 3.84 -2.55 -19.83
#